data_AF-A0A7W1E8G3-F1
#
_entry.id   AF-A0A7W1E8G3-F1
#
_cell.length_a   1.000
_cell.length_b   1.000
_cell.length_c   1.000
_cell.angle_alpha   90.00
_cell.angle_beta   90.00
_cell.angle_gamma   90.00
#
_symmetry.space_group_name_H-M   'P 1'
#
loop_
_entity.id
_entity.type
_entity.pdbx_description
1 polymer ?
#
loop_
_entity_poly.entity_id
_entity_poly.type
_entity_poly.pdbx_seq_one_letter_code
_entity_poly.pdbx_strand_id
1 'polypeptide(L)'
;MKYLYALLVFVPITIAAKLLGASETLIFLFAAMAILPLSGLLGVATEEVAGYTGPTIGGLLNATLGNFAELVIAAMALRAGLIDLVKASITGSILGNLLLVLGASQLAGGLKFKTQRFNPNLAGLSATLLVVTVIGLVVPAVFDILHRDPTHAKTQVISLWVAGILILGY
;
A
#
# COMPACT_ATOMS: atom_id res chain seq x y z
N MET A 1 3.47 7.73 -17.38
CA MET A 1 2.50 8.72 -16.85
C MET A 1 1.47 9.21 -17.86
N LYS A 2 1.84 9.67 -19.07
CA LYS A 2 0.86 10.25 -20.03
C LYS A 2 -0.33 9.32 -20.36
N TYR A 3 -0.09 8.03 -20.56
CA TYR A 3 -1.16 7.04 -20.80
C TYR A 3 -2.01 6.75 -19.55
N LEU A 4 -1.43 6.87 -18.36
CA LEU A 4 -2.14 6.65 -17.10
C LEU A 4 -3.16 7.77 -16.85
N TYR A 5 -2.82 9.02 -17.19
CA TYR A 5 -3.73 10.16 -17.04
C TYR A 5 -4.98 10.09 -17.92
N ALA A 6 -4.97 9.30 -18.99
CA ALA A 6 -6.19 9.04 -19.76
C ALA A 6 -7.28 8.40 -18.90
N LEU A 7 -6.91 7.64 -17.86
CA LEU A 7 -7.84 7.03 -16.93
C LEU A 7 -8.52 8.03 -15.99
N LEU A 8 -8.10 9.30 -15.94
CA LEU A 8 -8.79 10.33 -15.16
C LEU A 8 -10.23 10.56 -15.62
N VAL A 9 -10.54 10.21 -16.87
CA VAL A 9 -11.92 10.22 -17.38
C VAL A 9 -12.84 9.30 -16.55
N PHE A 10 -12.30 8.26 -15.91
CA PHE A 10 -13.09 7.40 -15.04
C PHE A 10 -13.57 8.08 -13.76
N VAL A 11 -13.00 9.22 -13.36
CA VAL A 11 -13.48 10.01 -12.20
C VAL A 11 -14.91 10.52 -12.44
N PRO A 12 -15.18 11.36 -13.47
CA PRO A 12 -16.55 11.80 -13.75
C PRO A 12 -17.46 10.64 -14.18
N ILE A 13 -16.94 9.61 -14.87
CA ILE A 13 -17.73 8.42 -15.22
C ILE A 13 -18.21 7.69 -13.98
N THR A 14 -17.38 7.51 -12.95
CA THR A 14 -17.77 6.85 -11.70
C THR A 14 -18.88 7.63 -11.00
N ILE A 15 -18.77 8.97 -10.95
CA ILE A 15 -19.78 9.84 -10.35
C ILE A 15 -21.09 9.74 -11.13
N ALA A 16 -21.05 9.85 -12.46
CA ALA A 16 -22.22 9.74 -13.32
C ALA A 16 -22.88 8.35 -13.20
N ALA A 17 -22.09 7.27 -13.21
CA ALA A 17 -22.56 5.90 -13.06
C ALA A 17 -23.31 5.71 -11.73
N LYS A 18 -22.80 6.30 -10.64
CA LYS A 18 -23.46 6.27 -9.33
C LYS A 18 -24.78 7.06 -9.34
N LEU A 19 -24.81 8.24 -9.95
CA LEU A 19 -26.02 9.08 -10.02
C LEU A 19 -27.11 8.46 -10.89
N LEU A 20 -26.72 7.73 -11.94
CA LEU A 20 -27.63 7.03 -12.85
C LEU A 20 -28.08 5.66 -12.33
N GLY A 21 -27.64 5.25 -11.14
CA GLY A 21 -28.00 3.95 -10.56
C GLY A 21 -27.45 2.75 -11.33
N ALA A 22 -26.25 2.88 -11.91
CA ALA A 22 -25.56 1.76 -12.55
C ALA A 22 -25.27 0.63 -11.56
N SER A 23 -24.94 -0.57 -12.06
CA SER A 23 -24.64 -1.71 -11.19
C SER A 23 -23.40 -1.45 -10.32
N GLU A 24 -23.43 -1.95 -9.08
CA GLU A 24 -22.35 -1.80 -8.11
C GLU A 24 -21.00 -2.32 -8.66
N THR A 25 -21.03 -3.40 -9.45
CA THR A 25 -19.83 -3.93 -10.11
C THR A 25 -19.22 -2.94 -11.10
N LEU A 26 -20.03 -2.24 -11.89
CA LEU A 26 -19.52 -1.23 -12.83
C LEU A 26 -18.98 -0.01 -12.09
N ILE A 27 -19.68 0.45 -11.06
CA ILE A 27 -19.22 1.56 -10.22
C ILE A 27 -17.87 1.22 -9.58
N PHE A 28 -17.73 -0.01 -9.05
CA PHE A 28 -16.48 -0.49 -8.48
C PHE A 28 -15.34 -0.51 -9.51
N LEU A 29 -15.58 -1.05 -10.71
CA LEU A 29 -14.57 -1.09 -11.77
C LEU A 29 -14.14 0.31 -12.21
N PHE A 30 -15.09 1.22 -12.42
CA PHE A 30 -14.78 2.60 -12.78
C PHE A 30 -14.00 3.32 -11.67
N ALA A 31 -14.39 3.13 -10.41
CA ALA A 31 -13.69 3.69 -9.27
C ALA A 31 -12.25 3.15 -9.18
N ALA A 32 -12.04 1.84 -9.37
CA ALA A 32 -10.72 1.23 -9.37
C ALA A 32 -9.82 1.82 -10.47
N MET A 33 -10.35 1.97 -11.68
CA MET A 33 -9.61 2.59 -12.80
C MET A 33 -9.31 4.07 -12.55
N ALA A 34 -10.22 4.80 -11.89
CA ALA A 34 -10.03 6.20 -11.53
C ALA A 34 -8.95 6.40 -10.46
N ILE A 35 -8.82 5.47 -9.50
CA ILE A 35 -7.83 5.55 -8.41
C ILE A 35 -6.40 5.43 -8.94
N LEU A 36 -6.14 4.63 -9.98
CA LEU A 36 -4.79 4.43 -10.54
C LEU A 36 -4.05 5.74 -10.88
N PRO A 37 -4.58 6.64 -11.72
CA PRO A 37 -3.93 7.92 -12.00
C PRO A 37 -3.95 8.89 -10.82
N LEU A 38 -4.99 8.86 -9.98
CA LEU A 38 -5.09 9.74 -8.80
C LEU A 38 -3.99 9.43 -7.78
N SER A 39 -3.73 8.15 -7.52
CA SER A 39 -2.64 7.71 -6.65
C SER A 39 -1.29 8.14 -7.22
N GLY A 40 -1.07 7.98 -8.52
CA GLY A 40 0.16 8.44 -9.17
C GLY A 40 0.36 9.96 -9.08
N LEU A 41 -0.68 10.76 -9.30
CA LEU A 41 -0.64 12.22 -9.16
C LEU A 41 -0.32 12.65 -7.72
N LEU A 42 -0.93 11.98 -6.74
CA LEU A 42 -0.67 12.27 -5.34
C LEU A 42 0.77 11.92 -4.95
N GLY A 43 1.33 10.82 -5.47
CA GLY A 43 2.74 10.48 -5.27
C GLY A 43 3.68 11.55 -5.81
N VAL A 44 3.46 12.00 -7.05
CA VAL A 44 4.25 13.09 -7.66
C VAL A 44 4.11 14.39 -6.86
N ALA A 45 2.90 14.77 -6.48
CA ALA A 45 2.68 15.97 -5.66
C ALA A 45 3.39 15.86 -4.29
N THR A 46 3.39 14.66 -3.70
CA THR A 46 4.10 14.39 -2.44
C THR A 46 5.60 14.56 -2.59
N GLU A 47 6.19 14.04 -3.67
CA GLU A 47 7.62 14.13 -3.94
C GLU A 47 8.06 15.58 -4.15
N GLU A 48 7.27 16.36 -4.90
CA GLU A 48 7.51 17.79 -5.07
C GLU A 48 7.49 18.54 -3.73
N VAL A 49 6.46 18.33 -2.90
CA VAL A 49 6.38 18.97 -1.57
C VAL A 49 7.51 18.50 -0.64
N ALA A 50 7.86 17.21 -0.66
CA ALA A 50 8.96 16.66 0.12
C ALA A 50 10.31 17.30 -0.27
N GLY A 51 10.50 17.62 -1.55
CA GLY A 51 11.69 18.32 -2.06
C GLY A 51 11.92 19.70 -1.43
N TYR A 52 10.86 20.40 -1.01
CA TYR A 52 10.94 21.73 -0.39
C TYR A 52 10.97 21.73 1.15
N THR A 53 10.79 20.58 1.81
CA THR A 53 10.61 20.49 3.27
C THR A 53 11.83 19.94 4.02
N GLY A 54 12.88 19.57 3.31
CA GLY A 54 14.12 19.01 3.86
C GLY A 54 14.02 17.51 4.18
N PRO A 55 15.15 16.81 4.40
CA PRO A 55 15.18 15.34 4.39
C PRO A 55 14.27 14.66 5.41
N THR A 56 14.22 15.16 6.65
CA THR A 56 13.44 14.55 7.74
C THR A 56 11.93 14.70 7.51
N ILE A 57 11.47 15.92 7.26
CA ILE A 57 10.04 16.20 7.04
C ILE A 57 9.60 15.61 5.70
N GLY A 58 10.43 15.72 4.66
CA GLY A 58 10.17 15.11 3.36
C GLY A 58 10.06 13.59 3.44
N GLY A 59 10.89 12.93 4.26
CA GLY A 59 10.77 11.50 4.54
C GLY A 59 9.43 11.13 5.19
N LEU A 60 9.01 11.88 6.22
CA LEU A 60 7.71 11.68 6.89
C LEU A 60 6.52 11.93 5.95
N LEU A 61 6.61 12.97 5.10
CA LEU A 61 5.59 13.27 4.10
C LEU A 61 5.50 12.15 3.06
N ASN A 62 6.62 11.63 2.58
CA ASN A 62 6.60 10.52 1.62
C ASN A 62 6.04 9.23 2.25
N ALA A 63 6.40 8.94 3.50
CA ALA A 63 5.86 7.80 4.24
C ALA A 63 4.33 7.83 4.37
N THR A 64 3.78 9.01 4.66
CA THR A 64 2.35 9.20 4.91
C THR A 64 1.56 9.47 3.62
N LEU A 65 1.93 10.50 2.87
CA LEU A 65 1.22 10.94 1.68
C LEU A 65 1.49 10.04 0.46
N GLY A 66 2.67 9.42 0.38
CA GLY A 66 3.00 8.46 -0.68
C GLY A 66 2.14 7.20 -0.64
N ASN A 67 1.65 6.82 0.54
CA ASN A 67 0.74 5.68 0.76
C ASN A 67 -0.71 6.14 1.07
N PHE A 68 -1.03 7.41 0.89
CA PHE A 68 -2.31 7.98 1.34
C PHE A 68 -3.53 7.34 0.69
N ALA A 69 -3.45 6.98 -0.59
CA ALA A 69 -4.53 6.29 -1.28
C ALA A 69 -4.88 4.97 -0.57
N GLU A 70 -3.87 4.19 -0.18
CA GLU A 70 -4.05 2.95 0.58
C GLU A 70 -4.64 3.23 1.97
N LEU A 71 -4.13 4.25 2.67
CA LEU A 71 -4.65 4.64 3.99
C LEU A 71 -6.13 5.06 3.95
N VAL A 72 -6.53 5.84 2.95
CA VAL A 72 -7.93 6.27 2.79
C VAL A 72 -8.84 5.08 2.49
N ILE A 73 -8.44 4.19 1.59
CA ILE A 73 -9.22 2.98 1.25
C ILE A 73 -9.33 2.07 2.48
N ALA A 74 -8.24 1.84 3.18
CA ALA A 74 -8.22 1.04 4.40
C ALA A 74 -9.12 1.64 5.49
N ALA A 75 -9.05 2.95 5.72
CA ALA A 75 -9.90 3.64 6.69
C ALA A 75 -11.40 3.53 6.33
N MET A 76 -11.74 3.69 5.05
CA MET A 76 -13.14 3.54 4.59
C MET A 76 -13.64 2.10 4.73
N ALA A 77 -12.79 1.11 4.42
CA ALA A 77 -13.10 -0.31 4.62
C ALA A 77 -13.28 -0.66 6.10
N LEU A 78 -12.42 -0.15 6.99
CA LEU A 78 -12.58 -0.32 8.45
C LEU A 78 -13.89 0.29 8.95
N ARG A 79 -14.26 1.49 8.49
CA ARG A 79 -15.55 2.12 8.83
C ARG A 79 -16.75 1.31 8.37
N ALA A 80 -16.60 0.54 7.29
CA ALA A 80 -17.61 -0.40 6.79
C ALA A 80 -17.55 -1.78 7.46
N GLY A 81 -16.66 -2.00 8.44
CA GLY A 81 -16.49 -3.28 9.13
C GLY A 81 -15.72 -4.34 8.34
N LEU A 82 -15.09 -3.97 7.21
CA LEU A 82 -14.41 -4.89 6.30
C LEU A 82 -12.95 -5.13 6.74
N ILE A 83 -12.78 -5.68 7.95
CA ILE A 83 -11.45 -5.90 8.54
C ILE A 83 -10.61 -6.86 7.69
N ASP A 84 -11.21 -7.94 7.19
CA ASP A 84 -10.48 -8.93 6.39
C ASP A 84 -10.04 -8.37 5.03
N LEU A 85 -10.81 -7.45 4.46
CA LEU A 85 -10.41 -6.72 3.25
C LEU A 85 -9.15 -5.88 3.51
N VAL A 86 -9.07 -5.22 4.66
CA VAL A 86 -7.92 -4.38 5.04
C VAL A 86 -6.69 -5.24 5.28
N LYS A 87 -6.83 -6.36 6.01
CA LYS A 87 -5.74 -7.33 6.20
C LYS A 87 -5.23 -7.86 4.85
N ALA A 88 -6.15 -8.27 3.98
CA ALA A 88 -5.82 -8.76 2.64
C ALA A 88 -5.14 -7.67 1.79
N SER A 89 -5.59 -6.43 1.86
CA SER A 89 -4.99 -5.28 1.15
C SER A 89 -3.54 -5.05 1.58
N ILE A 90 -3.26 -5.01 2.89
CA ILE A 90 -1.90 -4.80 3.41
C ILE A 90 -0.97 -5.94 2.97
N THR A 91 -1.41 -7.19 3.11
CA THR A 91 -0.65 -8.35 2.61
C THR A 91 -0.44 -8.27 1.10
N GLY A 92 -1.48 -7.89 0.35
CA GLY A 92 -1.44 -7.70 -1.10
C GLY A 92 -0.47 -6.60 -1.52
N SER A 93 -0.39 -5.48 -0.78
CA SER A 93 0.55 -4.37 -1.03
C SER A 93 2.01 -4.83 -0.87
N ILE A 94 2.30 -5.59 0.20
CA ILE A 94 3.63 -6.19 0.42
C ILE A 94 3.99 -7.14 -0.74
N LEU A 95 3.12 -8.11 -1.05
CA LEU A 95 3.37 -9.08 -2.13
C LEU A 95 3.47 -8.39 -3.50
N GLY A 96 2.61 -7.40 -3.74
CA GLY A 96 2.59 -6.60 -4.96
C GLY A 96 3.93 -5.89 -5.18
N ASN A 97 4.47 -5.24 -4.16
CA ASN A 97 5.75 -4.56 -4.28
C ASN A 97 6.93 -5.53 -4.45
N LEU A 98 6.95 -6.63 -3.69
CA LEU A 98 8.08 -7.56 -3.67
C LEU A 98 8.14 -8.51 -4.86
N LEU A 99 6.99 -8.93 -5.38
CA LEU A 99 6.93 -9.91 -6.46
C LEU A 99 6.55 -9.24 -7.78
N LEU A 100 5.43 -8.52 -7.80
CA LEU A 100 4.90 -7.96 -9.04
C LEU A 100 5.72 -6.77 -9.52
N VAL A 101 5.87 -5.72 -8.70
CA VAL A 101 6.58 -4.48 -9.08
C VAL A 101 8.06 -4.75 -9.26
N LEU A 102 8.72 -5.41 -8.30
CA LEU A 102 10.13 -5.76 -8.40
C LEU A 102 10.38 -6.68 -9.61
N GLY A 103 9.59 -7.75 -9.78
CA GLY A 103 9.75 -8.69 -10.88
C GLY A 103 9.49 -8.04 -12.24
N ALA A 104 8.46 -7.21 -12.36
CA ALA A 104 8.20 -6.44 -13.59
C ALA A 104 9.32 -5.43 -13.88
N SER A 105 9.89 -4.79 -12.86
CA SER A 105 11.01 -3.84 -13.02
C SER A 105 12.29 -4.55 -13.49
N GLN A 106 12.58 -5.72 -12.91
CA GLN A 106 13.70 -6.57 -13.32
C GLN A 106 13.51 -7.08 -14.75
N LEU A 107 12.32 -7.57 -15.10
CA LEU A 107 12.00 -8.01 -16.45
C LEU A 107 12.14 -6.85 -17.45
N ALA A 108 11.47 -5.73 -17.20
CA ALA A 108 11.44 -4.60 -18.12
C ALA A 108 12.84 -4.01 -18.36
N GLY A 109 13.66 -3.84 -17.32
CA GLY A 109 15.03 -3.38 -17.53
C GLY A 109 15.97 -4.48 -18.05
N GLY A 110 15.70 -5.76 -17.77
CA GLY A 110 16.41 -6.92 -18.30
C GLY A 110 16.23 -7.12 -19.80
N LEU A 111 15.11 -6.66 -20.37
CA LEU A 111 14.89 -6.65 -21.83
C LEU A 111 15.90 -5.76 -22.58
N LYS A 112 16.45 -4.73 -21.92
CA LYS A 112 17.43 -3.81 -22.51
C LYS A 112 18.85 -4.07 -22.01
N PHE A 113 19.02 -4.42 -20.74
CA PHE A 113 20.32 -4.57 -20.10
C PHE A 113 20.53 -6.00 -19.61
N LYS A 114 21.62 -6.65 -20.04
CA LYS A 114 21.95 -8.02 -19.62
C LYS A 114 22.19 -8.15 -18.12
N THR A 115 22.70 -7.10 -17.48
CA THR A 115 22.91 -7.02 -16.03
C THR A 115 22.47 -5.66 -15.53
N GLN A 116 21.80 -5.65 -14.38
CA GLN A 116 21.37 -4.44 -13.69
C GLN A 116 22.20 -4.30 -12.40
N ARG A 117 22.75 -3.11 -12.16
CA ARG A 117 23.54 -2.83 -10.95
C ARG A 117 22.69 -2.06 -9.94
N PHE A 118 22.75 -2.49 -8.70
CA PHE A 118 22.13 -1.84 -7.55
C PHE A 118 23.14 -1.75 -6.41
N ASN A 119 22.90 -0.86 -5.45
CA ASN A 119 23.76 -0.73 -4.28
C ASN A 119 23.46 -1.88 -3.30
N PRO A 120 24.40 -2.82 -3.09
CA PRO A 120 24.14 -3.99 -2.26
C PRO A 120 23.93 -3.63 -0.79
N ASN A 121 24.52 -2.55 -0.29
CA ASN A 121 24.36 -2.11 1.09
C ASN A 121 22.95 -1.57 1.34
N LEU A 122 22.44 -0.73 0.43
CA LEU A 122 21.07 -0.19 0.53
C LEU A 122 20.01 -1.28 0.34
N ALA A 123 20.23 -2.18 -0.61
CA ALA A 123 19.35 -3.33 -0.82
C ALA A 123 19.33 -4.26 0.40
N GLY A 124 20.50 -4.55 0.97
CA GLY A 124 20.64 -5.38 2.17
C GLY A 124 19.97 -4.77 3.40
N LEU A 125 20.14 -3.46 3.62
CA LEU A 125 19.44 -2.74 4.70
C LEU A 125 17.91 -2.84 4.52
N SER A 126 17.41 -2.55 3.32
CA SER A 126 15.98 -2.59 3.01
C SER A 126 15.39 -3.99 3.18
N ALA A 127 16.11 -5.03 2.72
CA ALA A 127 15.70 -6.42 2.87
C ALA A 127 15.67 -6.85 4.34
N THR A 128 16.65 -6.42 5.14
CA THR A 128 16.69 -6.73 6.58
C THR A 128 15.53 -6.08 7.33
N LEU A 129 15.27 -4.79 7.07
CA LEU A 129 14.13 -4.08 7.67
C LEU A 129 12.81 -4.74 7.29
N LEU A 130 12.63 -5.11 6.02
CA LEU A 130 11.45 -5.82 5.55
C LEU A 130 11.25 -7.16 6.26
N VAL A 131 12.31 -7.96 6.44
CA VAL A 131 12.22 -9.25 7.17
C VAL A 131 11.79 -9.02 8.61
N VAL A 132 12.36 -8.03 9.29
CA VAL A 132 11.96 -7.68 10.67
C VAL A 132 10.49 -7.26 10.73
N THR A 133 10.05 -6.40 9.80
CA THR A 133 8.64 -5.95 9.72
C THR A 133 7.68 -7.12 9.47
N VAL A 134 8.00 -8.00 8.51
CA VAL A 134 7.16 -9.17 8.19
C VAL A 134 7.10 -10.14 9.36
N ILE A 135 8.22 -10.40 10.06
CA ILE A 135 8.21 -11.21 11.28
C ILE A 135 7.28 -10.58 12.32
N GLY A 136 7.37 -9.26 12.54
CA GLY A 136 6.48 -8.53 13.42
C GLY A 136 5.00 -8.78 13.08
N LEU A 137 4.63 -8.63 11.81
CA LEU A 137 3.25 -8.85 11.33
C LEU A 137 2.79 -10.31 11.44
N VAL A 138 3.70 -11.29 11.33
CA VAL A 138 3.38 -12.72 11.42
C VAL A 138 3.14 -13.18 12.86
N VAL A 139 3.80 -12.57 13.85
CA VAL A 139 3.70 -12.98 15.27
C VAL A 139 2.24 -13.00 15.78
N PRO A 140 1.43 -11.93 15.63
CA PRO A 140 0.03 -11.97 16.05
C PRO A 140 -0.81 -12.98 15.27
N ALA A 141 -0.51 -13.19 13.97
CA ALA A 141 -1.24 -14.14 13.14
C ALA A 141 -1.01 -15.60 13.59
N VAL A 142 0.24 -15.97 13.87
CA VAL A 142 0.57 -17.29 14.43
C VAL A 142 -0.05 -17.47 15.81
N PHE A 143 -0.02 -16.43 16.64
CA PHE A 143 -0.66 -16.47 17.96
C PHE A 143 -2.16 -16.76 17.87
N ASP A 144 -2.88 -16.08 16.97
CA ASP A 144 -4.32 -16.28 16.75
C ASP A 144 -4.66 -17.70 16.28
N ILE A 145 -3.81 -18.28 15.43
CA ILE A 145 -3.96 -19.66 14.94
C ILE A 145 -3.75 -20.68 16.06
N LEU A 146 -2.71 -20.49 16.89
CA LEU A 146 -2.34 -21.44 17.94
C LEU A 146 -3.19 -21.31 19.20
N HIS A 147 -3.65 -20.10 19.52
CA HIS A 147 -4.44 -19.78 20.70
C HIS A 147 -5.77 -19.17 20.28
N ARG A 148 -6.65 -20.00 19.73
CA ARG A 148 -8.01 -19.58 19.34
C ARG A 148 -8.81 -19.13 20.57
N ASP A 149 -8.82 -17.83 20.79
CA ASP A 149 -9.65 -17.14 21.78
C ASP A 149 -10.94 -16.67 21.08
N PRO A 150 -12.14 -17.11 21.51
CA PRO A 150 -13.41 -16.69 20.92
C PRO A 150 -13.63 -15.18 20.91
N THR A 151 -12.96 -14.45 21.82
CA THR A 151 -13.08 -13.00 21.96
C THR A 151 -12.02 -12.24 21.18
N HIS A 152 -10.98 -12.91 20.66
CA HIS A 152 -9.78 -12.33 20.06
C HIS A 152 -9.09 -11.24 20.92
N ALA A 153 -9.45 -11.08 22.20
CA ALA A 153 -8.99 -9.98 23.03
C ALA A 153 -7.47 -10.04 23.24
N LYS A 154 -6.92 -11.24 23.45
CA LYS A 154 -5.47 -11.44 23.60
C LYS A 154 -4.72 -11.17 22.30
N THR A 155 -5.24 -11.64 21.17
CA THR A 155 -4.66 -11.36 19.84
C THR A 155 -4.65 -9.86 19.55
N GLN A 156 -5.71 -9.12 19.91
CA GLN A 156 -5.78 -7.67 19.74
C GLN A 156 -4.71 -6.93 20.56
N VAL A 157 -4.53 -7.30 21.83
CA VAL A 157 -3.49 -6.69 22.69
C VAL A 157 -2.10 -6.92 22.10
N ILE A 158 -1.80 -8.15 21.67
CA ILE A 158 -0.51 -8.45 21.03
C ILE A 158 -0.34 -7.66 19.72
N SER A 159 -1.40 -7.57 18.91
CA SER A 159 -1.39 -6.79 17.67
C SER A 159 -1.12 -5.30 17.91
N LEU A 160 -1.69 -4.73 18.98
CA LEU A 160 -1.45 -3.33 19.38
C LEU A 160 0.00 -3.10 19.82
N TRP A 161 0.58 -4.01 20.60
CA TRP A 161 1.99 -3.93 21.00
C TRP A 161 2.92 -4.01 19.79
N VAL A 162 2.69 -4.98 18.90
CA VAL A 162 3.46 -5.12 17.67
C VAL A 162 3.32 -3.88 16.80
N ALA A 163 2.11 -3.35 16.61
CA ALA A 163 1.90 -2.12 15.85
C ALA A 163 2.66 -0.94 16.48
N GLY A 164 2.62 -0.77 17.80
CA GLY A 164 3.38 0.27 18.50
C GLY A 164 4.89 0.14 18.30
N ILE A 165 5.45 -1.07 18.40
CA ILE A 165 6.87 -1.33 18.16
C ILE A 165 7.24 -1.01 16.71
N LEU A 166 6.44 -1.45 15.75
CA LEU A 166 6.69 -1.20 14.33
C LEU A 166 6.61 0.29 13.97
N ILE A 167 5.67 1.03 14.57
CA ILE A 167 5.54 2.49 14.37
C ILE A 167 6.73 3.24 14.99
N LEU A 168 7.19 2.83 16.18
CA LEU A 168 8.34 3.45 16.84
C LEU A 168 9.68 3.11 16.16
N GLY A 169 9.75 1.95 15.51
CA GLY A 169 10.94 1.51 14.79
C GLY A 169 11.03 2.02 13.35
N TYR A 170 9.97 2.65 12.84
CA TYR A 170 9.90 3.27 11.52
C TYR A 170 10.48 4.69 11.54
#